data_AF-A0A250KHG1-F1
#
_entry.id   AF-A0A250KHG1-F1
#
_cell.length_a   1.000
_cell.length_b   1.000
_cell.length_c   1.000
_cell.angle_alpha   90.00
_cell.angle_beta   90.00
_cell.angle_gamma   90.00
#
_symmetry.space_group_name_H-M   'P 1'
#
loop_
_entity.id
_entity.type
_entity.pdbx_description
1 polymer ?
#
loop_
_entity_poly.entity_id
_entity_poly.type
_entity_poly.pdbx_seq_one_letter_code
_entity_poly.pdbx_strand_id
1 'polypeptide(L)'
;MGKRKFYFFDLVYFVGERLHQLFPGRRSIDGVLLIPLGIMFLLGYCLNLLNITLLHFTGWKEKTVICVLILLSYIIVYYIYQVRGRHSRVMTHYRGSIYDSPPTLLFVFIAWMIIPNILLLLLINFVE
;
A
#
# COMPACT_ATOMS: atom_id res chain seq x y z
N MET A 1 -25.51 3.45 -17.29
CA MET A 1 -24.33 2.89 -16.58
C MET A 1 -23.62 4.03 -15.85
N GLY A 2 -23.73 4.11 -14.52
CA GLY A 2 -23.09 5.18 -13.75
C GLY A 2 -21.58 5.20 -13.95
N LYS A 3 -20.98 6.37 -14.15
CA LYS A 3 -19.53 6.58 -14.24
C LYS A 3 -18.87 5.92 -13.02
N ARG A 4 -18.25 4.74 -13.20
CA ARG A 4 -17.61 4.00 -12.10
C ARG A 4 -16.32 4.71 -11.75
N LYS A 5 -16.17 5.04 -10.46
CA LYS A 5 -15.01 5.78 -9.94
C LYS A 5 -13.86 4.80 -9.66
N PHE A 6 -12.71 5.07 -10.24
CA PHE A 6 -11.43 4.49 -9.84
C PHE A 6 -10.76 5.42 -8.84
N TYR A 7 -10.11 4.85 -7.84
CA TYR A 7 -9.44 5.57 -6.77
C TYR A 7 -7.93 5.43 -6.87
N PHE A 8 -7.19 6.26 -6.16
CA PHE A 8 -5.73 6.19 -6.13
C PHE A 8 -5.20 4.81 -5.72
N PHE A 9 -5.85 4.12 -4.77
CA PHE A 9 -5.48 2.74 -4.42
C PHE A 9 -5.65 1.74 -5.57
N ASP A 10 -6.58 1.97 -6.51
CA ASP A 10 -6.72 1.12 -7.70
C ASP A 10 -5.49 1.30 -8.62
N LEU A 11 -4.95 2.51 -8.71
CA LEU A 11 -3.71 2.79 -9.45
C LEU A 11 -2.50 2.13 -8.78
N VAL A 12 -2.37 2.24 -7.45
CA VAL A 12 -1.28 1.57 -6.71
C VAL A 12 -1.39 0.05 -6.86
N TYR A 13 -2.59 -0.52 -6.74
CA TYR A 13 -2.83 -1.94 -6.99
C TYR A 13 -2.37 -2.35 -8.38
N PHE A 14 -2.79 -1.60 -9.42
CA PHE A 14 -2.38 -1.85 -10.80
C PHE A 14 -0.86 -1.85 -10.95
N VAL A 15 -0.18 -0.85 -10.39
CA VAL A 15 1.28 -0.73 -10.46
C VAL A 15 1.97 -1.95 -9.85
N GLY A 16 1.53 -2.39 -8.66
CA GLY A 16 2.11 -3.58 -8.02
C GLY A 16 1.89 -4.84 -8.84
N GLU A 17 0.70 -5.05 -9.39
CA GLU A 17 0.45 -6.21 -10.26
C GLU A 17 1.27 -6.16 -11.56
N ARG A 18 1.45 -4.97 -12.17
CA ARG A 18 2.27 -4.83 -13.38
C ARG A 18 3.75 -5.04 -13.10
N LEU A 19 4.26 -4.55 -11.98
CA LEU A 19 5.62 -4.83 -11.53
C LEU A 19 5.82 -6.33 -11.26
N HIS A 20 4.83 -7.01 -10.68
CA HIS A 20 4.87 -8.45 -10.50
C HIS A 20 4.94 -9.19 -11.85
N GLN A 21 4.15 -8.78 -12.84
CA GLN A 21 4.14 -9.36 -14.18
C GLN A 21 5.42 -9.09 -14.99
N LEU A 22 6.01 -7.90 -14.86
CA LEU A 22 7.22 -7.50 -15.60
C LEU A 22 8.50 -8.12 -15.01
N PHE A 23 8.49 -8.47 -13.72
CA PHE A 23 9.64 -9.05 -13.02
C PHE A 23 9.32 -10.41 -12.37
N PRO A 24 8.93 -11.44 -13.15
CA PRO A 24 8.41 -12.72 -12.62
C PRO A 24 9.46 -13.58 -11.87
N GLY A 25 10.76 -13.25 -11.99
CA GLY A 25 11.86 -14.01 -11.36
C GLY A 25 12.34 -13.49 -10.00
N ARG A 26 11.99 -12.25 -9.63
CA ARG A 26 12.14 -11.77 -8.24
C ARG A 26 10.80 -12.02 -7.57
N ARG A 27 10.77 -12.53 -6.33
CA ARG A 27 9.56 -12.56 -5.48
C ARG A 27 9.10 -11.11 -5.29
N SER A 28 8.39 -10.62 -6.29
CA SER A 28 8.08 -9.23 -6.55
C SER A 28 6.79 -8.88 -5.80
N ILE A 29 6.78 -7.68 -5.24
CA ILE A 29 5.64 -7.11 -4.52
C ILE A 29 4.44 -7.09 -5.48
N ASP A 30 3.41 -7.89 -5.19
CA ASP A 30 2.15 -7.89 -5.94
C ASP A 30 1.29 -6.66 -5.58
N GLY A 31 0.23 -6.40 -6.35
CA GLY A 31 -0.65 -5.25 -6.08
C GLY A 31 -1.32 -5.35 -4.72
N VAL A 32 -1.57 -6.59 -4.26
CA VAL A 32 -2.16 -6.89 -2.96
C VAL A 32 -1.22 -6.50 -1.82
N LEU A 33 0.09 -6.76 -1.95
CA LEU A 33 1.10 -6.42 -0.94
C LEU A 33 1.56 -4.96 -1.04
N LEU A 34 1.57 -4.36 -2.23
CA LEU A 34 2.06 -2.98 -2.41
C LEU A 34 1.26 -1.97 -1.60
N ILE A 35 -0.07 -2.13 -1.53
CA ILE A 35 -0.95 -1.23 -0.76
C ILE A 35 -0.61 -1.29 0.76
N PRO A 36 -0.70 -2.45 1.44
CA PRO A 36 -0.28 -2.61 2.83
C PRO A 36 1.12 -2.07 3.10
N LEU A 37 2.06 -2.29 2.19
CA LEU A 37 3.47 -1.96 2.39
C LEU A 37 3.71 -0.44 2.47
N GLY A 38 2.95 0.38 1.73
CA GLY A 38 2.98 1.83 1.92
C GLY A 38 2.30 2.28 3.23
N ILE A 39 1.21 1.61 3.61
CA ILE A 39 0.46 1.92 4.84
C ILE A 39 1.27 1.53 6.10
N MET A 40 2.12 0.51 6.00
CA MET A 40 3.01 0.05 7.08
C MET A 40 3.87 1.17 7.67
N PHE A 41 4.42 2.04 6.83
CA PHE A 41 5.24 3.17 7.29
C PHE A 41 4.43 4.13 8.16
N LEU A 42 3.17 4.39 7.79
CA LEU A 42 2.27 5.24 8.56
C LEU A 42 1.84 4.57 9.88
N LEU A 43 1.47 3.29 9.81
CA LEU A 43 1.02 2.50 10.95
C LEU A 43 2.09 2.30 12.01
N GLY A 44 3.33 1.99 11.60
CA GLY A 44 4.45 1.77 12.52
C GLY A 44 4.70 2.99 13.41
N TYR A 45 4.58 4.19 12.85
CA TYR A 45 4.75 5.43 13.62
C TYR A 45 3.53 5.80 14.46
N CYS A 46 2.30 5.67 13.93
CA CYS A 46 1.10 5.89 14.76
C CYS A 46 1.12 4.97 15.99
N LEU A 47 1.56 3.73 15.81
CA LEU A 47 1.72 2.78 16.91
C LEU A 47 2.85 3.19 17.85
N ASN A 48 4.01 3.63 17.35
CA ASN A 48 5.09 4.16 18.19
C ASN A 48 4.62 5.35 19.04
N LEU A 49 3.86 6.29 18.45
CA LEU A 49 3.33 7.46 19.14
C LEU A 49 2.27 7.08 20.19
N LEU A 50 1.37 6.13 19.88
CA LEU A 50 0.40 5.56 20.82
C LEU A 50 1.08 4.73 21.92
N ASN A 51 2.20 4.09 21.61
CA ASN A 51 2.99 3.29 22.54
C ASN A 51 3.66 4.18 23.59
N ILE A 52 4.23 5.32 23.15
CA ILE A 52 4.80 6.37 24.01
C ILE A 52 3.73 7.00 24.91
N THR A 53 2.50 7.18 24.42
CA THR A 53 1.46 7.97 25.10
C THR A 53 0.48 7.16 25.95
N LEU A 54 0.23 5.88 25.66
CA LEU A 54 -0.95 5.18 26.21
C LEU A 54 -0.75 3.72 26.61
N LEU A 55 0.05 2.95 25.86
CA LEU A 55 -0.02 1.49 25.94
C LEU A 55 1.23 0.80 26.50
N HIS A 56 2.40 1.46 26.56
CA HIS A 56 3.67 0.89 27.07
C HIS A 56 3.94 -0.55 26.58
N PHE A 57 3.58 -0.86 25.33
CA PHE A 57 3.93 -2.09 24.65
C PHE A 57 5.43 -2.14 24.38
N THR A 58 6.21 -2.70 25.30
CA THR A 58 7.64 -2.92 25.08
C THR A 58 7.91 -4.29 24.46
N GLY A 59 8.84 -4.31 23.50
CA GLY A 59 9.41 -5.55 22.94
C GLY A 59 8.51 -6.28 21.94
N TRP A 60 8.16 -7.52 22.24
CA TRP A 60 7.54 -8.43 21.26
C TRP A 60 6.08 -8.08 20.95
N LYS A 61 5.36 -7.48 21.90
CA LYS A 61 3.93 -7.16 21.78
C LYS A 61 3.66 -6.10 20.72
N GLU A 62 4.48 -5.06 20.64
CA GLU A 62 4.40 -4.01 19.63
C GLU A 62 4.58 -4.59 18.21
N LYS A 63 5.59 -5.45 18.04
CA LYS A 63 5.84 -6.15 16.77
C LYS A 63 4.65 -7.02 16.38
N THR A 64 4.03 -7.73 17.33
CA THR A 64 2.85 -8.55 17.08
C THR A 64 1.66 -7.71 16.61
N VAL A 65 1.39 -6.56 17.25
CA VAL A 65 0.28 -5.67 16.86
C VAL A 65 0.47 -5.13 15.44
N ILE A 66 1.70 -4.67 15.13
CA ILE A 66 2.05 -4.23 13.76
C ILE A 66 1.81 -5.36 12.76
N CYS A 67 2.33 -6.56 13.03
CA CYS A 67 2.14 -7.73 12.15
C CYS A 67 0.66 -8.09 11.94
N VAL A 68 -0.16 -8.06 13.00
CA VAL A 68 -1.60 -8.37 12.90
C VAL A 68 -2.32 -7.34 12.03
N LEU A 69 -2.02 -6.05 12.20
CA LEU A 69 -2.62 -4.99 11.38
C LEU A 69 -2.22 -5.10 9.91
N ILE A 70 -0.97 -5.47 9.63
CA ILE A 70 -0.49 -5.72 8.27
C ILE A 70 -1.23 -6.89 7.64
N LEU A 71 -1.30 -8.03 8.33
CA LEU A 71 -2.02 -9.21 7.86
C LEU A 71 -3.49 -8.89 7.59
N LEU A 72 -4.14 -8.17 8.49
CA LEU A 72 -5.54 -7.77 8.33
C LEU A 72 -5.71 -6.86 7.11
N SER A 73 -4.82 -5.88 6.92
CA SER A 73 -4.84 -5.01 5.74
C SER A 73 -4.64 -5.78 4.44
N TYR A 74 -3.72 -6.75 4.41
CA TYR A 74 -3.49 -7.62 3.27
C TYR A 74 -4.75 -8.43 2.93
N ILE A 75 -5.40 -9.05 3.94
CA ILE A 75 -6.63 -9.82 3.75
C ILE A 75 -7.75 -8.93 3.17
N ILE A 76 -7.90 -7.70 3.68
CA ILE A 76 -8.90 -6.75 3.17
C ILE A 76 -8.64 -6.40 1.71
N VAL A 77 -7.39 -6.07 1.36
CA VAL A 77 -7.01 -5.74 -0.02
C VAL A 77 -7.23 -6.96 -0.92
N TYR A 78 -6.78 -8.14 -0.51
CA TYR A 78 -7.00 -9.39 -1.23
C TYR A 78 -8.50 -9.62 -1.50
N TYR A 79 -9.34 -9.47 -0.48
CA TYR A 79 -10.78 -9.65 -0.61
C TYR A 79 -11.41 -8.65 -1.58
N ILE A 80 -11.02 -7.37 -1.52
CA ILE A 80 -11.55 -6.34 -2.42
C ILE A 80 -11.12 -6.59 -3.88
N TYR A 81 -9.86 -6.93 -4.11
CA TYR A 81 -9.33 -7.02 -5.47
C TYR A 81 -9.53 -8.39 -6.09
N GLN A 82 -9.18 -9.46 -5.39
CA GLN A 82 -9.26 -10.82 -5.90
C GLN A 82 -10.67 -11.41 -5.74
N VAL A 83 -11.25 -11.38 -4.53
CA VAL A 83 -12.54 -12.05 -4.26
C VAL A 83 -13.73 -11.29 -4.86
N ARG A 84 -13.78 -9.96 -4.72
CA ARG A 84 -14.86 -9.13 -5.33
C ARG A 84 -14.66 -8.83 -6.82
N GLY A 85 -13.68 -9.46 -7.48
CA GLY A 85 -13.44 -9.30 -8.91
C GLY A 85 -13.13 -7.85 -9.34
N ARG A 86 -12.49 -7.05 -8.47
CA ARG A 86 -12.06 -5.69 -8.80
C ARG A 86 -10.75 -5.71 -9.59
N HIS A 87 -9.93 -6.75 -9.44
CA HIS A 87 -8.68 -6.98 -10.18
C HIS A 87 -8.87 -6.81 -11.70
N SER A 88 -9.75 -7.62 -12.31
CA SER A 88 -9.98 -7.58 -13.77
C SER A 88 -10.42 -6.18 -14.25
N ARG A 89 -11.24 -5.50 -13.45
CA ARG A 89 -11.74 -4.15 -13.76
C ARG A 89 -10.63 -3.09 -13.72
N VAL A 90 -9.73 -3.19 -12.73
CA VAL A 90 -8.60 -2.26 -12.59
C VAL A 90 -7.56 -2.51 -13.67
N MET A 91 -7.26 -3.77 -13.93
CA MET A 91 -6.34 -4.18 -14.99
C MET A 91 -6.82 -3.73 -16.37
N THR A 92 -8.11 -3.89 -16.69
CA THR A 92 -8.66 -3.42 -17.97
C THR A 92 -8.69 -1.90 -18.10
N HIS A 93 -8.84 -1.17 -16.99
CA HIS A 93 -8.90 0.29 -17.02
C HIS A 93 -7.53 0.95 -17.26
N TYR A 94 -6.48 0.47 -16.59
CA TYR A 94 -5.16 1.11 -16.64
C TYR A 94 -4.20 0.50 -17.66
N ARG A 95 -4.50 -0.69 -18.21
CA ARG A 95 -3.69 -1.31 -19.26
C ARG A 95 -3.76 -0.50 -20.56
N GLY A 96 -2.61 -0.23 -21.16
CA GLY A 96 -2.47 0.68 -22.30
C GLY A 96 -2.59 2.17 -21.95
N SER A 97 -2.77 2.54 -20.68
CA SER A 97 -2.73 3.94 -20.25
C SER A 97 -1.29 4.44 -20.05
N ILE A 98 -1.11 5.73 -19.77
CA ILE A 98 0.20 6.31 -19.41
C ILE A 98 0.87 5.60 -18.22
N TYR A 99 0.05 5.06 -17.30
CA TYR A 99 0.49 4.34 -16.11
C TYR A 99 0.98 2.92 -16.41
N ASP A 100 0.81 2.44 -17.64
CA ASP A 100 1.31 1.14 -18.09
C ASP A 100 2.76 1.21 -18.63
N SER A 101 3.30 2.42 -18.75
CA SER A 101 4.68 2.60 -19.20
C SER A 101 5.67 2.30 -18.05
N PRO A 102 6.81 1.62 -18.32
CA PRO A 102 7.82 1.33 -17.31
C PRO A 102 8.28 2.53 -16.47
N PRO A 103 8.55 3.74 -17.03
CA PRO A 103 8.98 4.87 -16.22
C PRO A 103 7.87 5.36 -15.28
N THR A 104 6.60 5.39 -15.73
CA THR A 104 5.48 5.83 -14.89
C THR A 104 5.15 4.81 -13.81
N LEU A 105 5.25 3.51 -14.09
CA LEU A 105 5.09 2.45 -13.08
C LEU A 105 6.09 2.61 -11.93
N LEU A 106 7.37 2.80 -12.27
CA LEU A 106 8.42 3.03 -11.27
C LEU A 106 8.20 4.32 -10.49
N PHE A 107 7.79 5.40 -11.18
CA PHE A 107 7.49 6.66 -10.52
C PHE A 107 6.37 6.51 -9.49
N VAL A 108 5.25 5.86 -9.84
CA VAL A 108 4.12 5.66 -8.92
C VAL A 108 4.52 4.75 -7.75
N PHE A 109 5.28 3.69 -8.02
CA PHE A 109 5.81 2.81 -6.97
C PHE A 109 6.68 3.59 -5.98
N ILE A 110 7.68 4.34 -6.47
CA ILE A 110 8.57 5.13 -5.63
C ILE A 110 7.78 6.21 -4.87
N ALA A 111 6.87 6.91 -5.54
CA ALA A 111 6.03 7.92 -4.92
C ALA A 111 5.17 7.32 -3.79
N TRP A 112 4.58 6.15 -4.00
CA TRP A 112 3.81 5.45 -2.96
C TRP A 112 4.67 5.02 -1.77
N MET A 113 5.93 4.69 -2.00
CA MET A 113 6.87 4.36 -0.93
C MET A 113 7.36 5.60 -0.18
N ILE A 114 7.56 6.73 -0.86
CA ILE A 114 8.17 7.93 -0.27
C ILE A 114 7.14 8.88 0.34
N ILE A 115 6.00 9.12 -0.32
CA ILE A 115 5.00 10.11 0.12
C ILE A 115 4.50 9.84 1.55
N PRO A 116 4.14 8.60 1.94
CA PRO A 116 3.75 8.32 3.33
C PRO A 116 4.84 8.67 4.33
N ASN A 117 6.12 8.45 3.99
CA ASN A 117 7.25 8.79 4.84
C ASN A 117 7.48 10.31 4.94
N ILE A 118 7.32 11.06 3.86
CA ILE A 118 7.41 12.53 3.89
C ILE A 118 6.27 13.12 4.74
N LEU A 119 5.04 12.64 4.52
CA LEU A 119 3.87 13.04 5.32
C LEU A 119 4.10 12.75 6.80
N LEU A 120 4.73 11.61 7.10
CA LEU A 120 5.09 11.23 8.44
C LEU A 120 6.11 12.18 9.07
N LEU A 121 7.20 12.47 8.33
CA LEU A 121 8.23 13.42 8.77
C LEU A 121 7.63 14.80 9.03
N LEU A 122 6.71 15.27 8.17
CA LEU A 122 6.01 16.53 8.39
C LEU A 122 5.17 16.47 9.68
N LEU A 123 4.39 15.41 9.88
CA LEU A 123 3.61 15.23 11.10
C LEU A 123 4.47 15.25 12.37
N ILE A 124 5.64 14.59 12.36
CA ILE A 124 6.60 14.63 13.47
C ILE A 124 7.01 16.07 13.77
N ASN A 125 7.50 16.80 12.76
CA ASN A 125 8.02 18.16 12.93
C ASN A 125 6.95 19.21 13.29
N PHE A 126 5.66 18.90 13.12
CA PHE A 126 4.55 19.78 13.52
C PHE A 126 3.98 19.44 14.90
N VAL A 127 4.27 18.26 15.45
CA VAL A 127 3.76 17.78 16.74
C VAL A 127 4.80 17.94 17.86
N GLU A 128 6.10 17.96 17.54
CA GLU A 128 7.18 18.46 18.40
C GLU A 128 7.27 20.00 18.39
#